data_AF-A0A916DIY4-F1
#
_entry.id   AF-A0A916DIY4-F1
#
_cell.length_a   1.000
_cell.length_b   1.000
_cell.length_c   1.000
_cell.angle_alpha   90.00
_cell.angle_beta   90.00
_cell.angle_gamma   90.00
#
_symmetry.space_group_name_H-M   'P 1'
#
loop_
_entity.id
_entity.type
_entity.pdbx_description
1 polymer ?
#
loop_
_entity_poly.entity_id
_entity_poly.type
_entity_poly.pdbx_seq_one_letter_code
_entity_poly.pdbx_strand_id
1 'polypeptide(L)'
;MPVRNARPEEYTVFRATTIDDAGRVVPVVRCNLLLAPFWCGPLPRHVQRQVRHAVEDDRVKWGFLHAGWWRIAIIVVPPLALFFLPSGLRLVWPAAGASAGMMRSLLIAPLMLATVWMLMPWIANDRQRRVIARAASQAGYCGSCGYSLAGAAENDGRRLCSECGASWNRGPPGDFF
;
A
#
# COMPACT_ATOMS: atom_id res chain seq x y z
N MET A 1 31.63 -1.40 -5.50
CA MET A 1 31.12 -2.56 -6.27
C MET A 1 29.89 -2.10 -7.06
N PRO A 2 29.88 -2.19 -8.39
CA PRO A 2 28.69 -1.84 -9.18
C PRO A 2 27.59 -2.87 -8.92
N VAL A 3 26.44 -2.40 -8.45
CA VAL A 3 25.24 -3.22 -8.29
C VAL A 3 24.83 -3.70 -9.68
N ARG A 4 24.89 -5.00 -9.94
CA ARG A 4 24.39 -5.60 -11.19
C ARG A 4 22.94 -5.16 -11.37
N ASN A 5 22.66 -4.42 -12.45
CA ASN A 5 21.31 -4.07 -12.87
C ASN A 5 20.52 -5.36 -13.08
N ALA A 6 19.70 -5.75 -12.10
CA ALA A 6 18.73 -6.82 -12.26
C ALA A 6 17.77 -6.42 -13.40
N ARG A 7 17.56 -7.33 -14.36
CA ARG A 7 16.69 -7.05 -15.51
C ARG A 7 15.28 -6.80 -15.01
N PRO A 8 14.58 -5.75 -15.50
CA PRO A 8 13.23 -5.41 -15.06
C PRO A 8 12.19 -6.53 -15.27
N GLU A 9 12.50 -7.51 -16.13
CA GLU A 9 11.62 -8.62 -16.52
C GLU A 9 11.46 -9.71 -15.45
N GLU A 10 12.34 -9.76 -14.44
CA GLU A 10 12.29 -10.80 -13.38
C GLU A 10 11.48 -10.40 -12.14
N TYR A 11 10.89 -9.20 -12.09
CA TYR A 11 10.03 -8.76 -10.98
C TYR A 11 8.56 -9.18 -11.17
N THR A 12 8.32 -10.43 -11.56
CA THR A 12 6.98 -11.01 -11.72
C THR A 12 6.38 -11.52 -10.40
N VAL A 13 6.39 -10.73 -9.32
CA VAL A 13 5.56 -11.06 -8.14
C VAL A 13 5.13 -9.80 -7.39
N PHE A 14 3.92 -9.31 -7.64
CA PHE A 14 3.00 -8.60 -6.70
C PHE A 14 3.60 -7.62 -5.67
N ARG A 15 4.71 -6.93 -5.97
CA ARG A 15 5.31 -5.95 -5.06
C ARG A 15 4.91 -4.57 -5.51
N ALA A 16 4.36 -3.80 -4.56
CA ALA A 16 4.20 -2.38 -4.76
C ALA A 16 5.57 -1.77 -5.10
N THR A 17 5.72 -1.14 -6.25
CA THR A 17 6.94 -0.43 -6.66
C THR A 17 6.72 1.09 -6.59
N THR A 18 7.82 1.82 -6.45
CA THR A 18 7.93 3.27 -6.60
C THR A 18 9.20 3.57 -7.40
N ILE A 19 9.36 4.82 -7.81
CA ILE A 19 10.56 5.31 -8.47
C ILE A 19 11.37 6.05 -7.41
N ASP A 20 12.65 5.71 -7.26
CA ASP A 20 13.60 6.43 -6.40
C ASP A 20 14.06 7.74 -7.06
N ASP A 21 14.80 8.58 -6.36
CA ASP A 21 15.20 9.89 -6.91
C ASP A 21 16.26 9.80 -8.03
N ALA A 22 16.86 8.62 -8.22
CA ALA A 22 17.70 8.31 -9.38
C ALA A 22 16.92 7.72 -10.57
N GLY A 23 15.58 7.64 -10.49
CA GLY A 23 14.75 7.11 -11.56
C GLY A 23 14.66 5.58 -11.59
N ARG A 24 15.16 4.88 -10.57
CA ARG A 24 15.12 3.41 -10.49
C ARG A 24 13.81 2.94 -9.88
N VAL A 25 13.23 1.90 -10.47
CA VAL A 25 12.06 1.22 -9.91
C VAL A 25 12.52 0.39 -8.71
N VAL A 26 12.06 0.74 -7.52
CA VAL A 26 12.39 0.07 -6.25
C VAL A 26 11.12 -0.45 -5.60
N PRO A 27 11.18 -1.58 -4.85
CA PRO A 27 10.04 -2.02 -4.06
C PRO A 27 9.71 -0.95 -3.02
N VAL A 28 8.43 -0.73 -2.75
CA VAL A 28 7.96 0.16 -1.68
C VAL A 28 7.84 -0.67 -0.42
N VAL A 29 8.21 -0.08 0.71
CA VAL A 29 7.94 -0.69 2.02
C VAL A 29 6.47 -1.06 2.01
N ARG A 30 6.12 -2.29 2.39
CA ARG A 30 4.73 -2.66 2.70
C ARG A 30 4.31 -1.93 3.98
N CYS A 31 4.22 -0.62 3.88
CA CYS A 31 3.63 0.22 4.86
C CYS A 31 2.14 0.06 4.56
N ASN A 32 1.45 -0.75 5.36
CA ASN A 32 0.03 -1.05 5.26
C ASN A 32 -0.81 0.20 5.61
N LEU A 33 -0.45 1.37 5.04
CA LEU A 33 -1.09 2.66 5.29
C LEU A 33 -2.53 2.71 4.78
N LEU A 34 -2.90 1.83 3.85
CA LEU A 34 -4.31 1.63 3.47
C LEU A 34 -5.13 0.88 4.52
N LEU A 35 -4.48 0.14 5.44
CA LEU A 35 -5.08 -0.52 6.60
C LEU A 35 -4.93 0.34 7.86
N ALA A 36 -4.82 1.66 7.71
CA ALA A 36 -4.68 2.65 8.78
C ALA A 36 -5.92 2.68 9.72
N PRO A 37 -6.01 1.70 10.63
CA PRO A 37 -5.62 2.05 11.98
C PRO A 37 -4.51 1.15 12.58
N PHE A 38 -4.05 0.12 11.89
CA PHE A 38 -3.12 -0.85 12.50
C PHE A 38 -1.66 -0.45 12.30
N TRP A 39 -0.94 -0.32 13.42
CA TRP A 39 0.48 0.01 13.53
C TRP A 39 1.33 -1.20 13.12
N CYS A 40 1.30 -1.56 11.84
CA CYS A 40 2.03 -2.70 11.31
C CYS A 40 3.01 -2.24 10.24
N GLY A 41 4.29 -2.18 10.62
CA GLY A 41 5.40 -1.87 9.71
C GLY A 41 6.73 -1.79 10.46
N PRO A 42 7.86 -1.91 9.74
CA PRO A 42 9.21 -1.86 10.34
C PRO A 42 9.62 -0.45 10.79
N LEU A 43 8.86 0.58 10.42
CA LEU A 43 9.16 1.97 10.76
C LEU A 43 8.82 2.30 12.22
N PRO A 44 9.60 3.16 12.90
CA PRO A 44 9.26 3.63 14.23
C PRO A 44 7.93 4.40 14.26
N ARG A 45 7.27 4.40 15.42
CA ARG A 45 5.96 5.05 15.65
C ARG A 45 5.91 6.53 15.24
N HIS A 46 6.98 7.29 15.50
CA HIS A 46 7.02 8.72 15.17
C HIS A 46 7.04 8.95 13.64
N VAL A 47 7.78 8.11 12.90
CA VAL A 47 7.82 8.15 11.43
C VAL A 47 6.46 7.77 10.85
N GLN A 48 5.82 6.73 11.40
CA GLN A 48 4.48 6.33 10.97
C GLN A 48 3.46 7.48 11.12
N ARG A 49 3.54 8.26 12.21
CA ARG A 49 2.71 9.46 12.39
C ARG A 49 2.99 10.54 11.34
N GLN A 50 4.26 10.83 11.05
CA GLN A 50 4.63 11.82 10.04
C GLN A 50 4.15 11.42 8.65
N VAL A 51 4.36 10.15 8.28
CA VAL A 51 3.85 9.61 7.00
C VAL A 51 2.33 9.71 6.93
N ARG A 52 1.62 9.42 8.02
CA ARG A 52 0.17 9.58 8.08
C ARG A 52 -0.25 11.04 7.87
N HIS A 53 0.40 11.99 8.54
CA HIS A 53 0.12 13.42 8.35
C HIS A 53 0.37 13.85 6.91
N ALA A 54 1.50 13.48 6.31
CA ALA A 54 1.80 13.79 4.91
C ALA A 54 0.77 13.22 3.93
N VAL A 55 0.24 12.01 4.20
CA VAL A 55 -0.83 11.41 3.39
C VAL A 55 -2.18 12.09 3.63
N GLU A 56 -2.46 12.52 4.86
CA GLU A 56 -3.71 13.21 5.21
C GLU A 56 -3.76 14.66 4.71
N ASP A 57 -2.60 15.31 4.58
CA ASP A 57 -2.43 16.72 4.19
C ASP A 57 -2.29 16.91 2.68
N ASP A 58 -1.72 15.93 1.96
CA ASP A 58 -1.76 15.96 0.49
C ASP A 58 -3.24 15.98 0.06
N ARG A 59 -3.67 17.06 -0.63
CA ARG A 59 -5.04 17.32 -1.16
C ARG A 59 -5.63 16.18 -2.01
N VAL A 60 -4.86 15.11 -2.19
CA VAL A 60 -5.23 13.79 -2.68
C VAL A 60 -6.44 13.21 -1.98
N LYS A 61 -6.84 13.61 -0.75
CA LYS A 61 -8.12 13.16 -0.16
C LYS A 61 -9.31 13.28 -1.14
N TRP A 62 -9.38 14.33 -1.96
CA TRP A 62 -10.47 14.53 -2.93
C TRP A 62 -10.35 13.64 -4.18
N GLY A 63 -9.14 13.48 -4.73
CA GLY A 63 -8.90 12.53 -5.84
C GLY A 63 -9.01 11.06 -5.41
N PHE A 64 -8.68 10.78 -4.15
CA PHE A 64 -8.82 9.49 -3.47
C PHE A 64 -10.28 9.14 -3.23
N LEU A 65 -11.10 10.13 -2.83
CA LEU A 65 -12.54 9.95 -2.65
C LEU A 65 -13.27 9.61 -3.97
N HIS A 66 -12.83 10.10 -5.14
CA HIS A 66 -13.49 9.74 -6.39
C HIS A 66 -12.83 8.55 -7.11
N ALA A 67 -11.51 8.57 -7.32
CA ALA A 67 -10.82 7.50 -8.06
C ALA A 67 -10.62 6.23 -7.20
N GLY A 68 -10.42 6.39 -5.89
CA GLY A 68 -10.31 5.28 -4.96
C GLY A 68 -11.65 4.58 -4.74
N TRP A 69 -12.76 5.33 -4.63
CA TRP A 69 -14.09 4.72 -4.49
C TRP A 69 -14.50 3.89 -5.70
N TRP A 70 -14.16 4.31 -6.92
CA TRP A 70 -14.45 3.47 -8.10
C TRP A 70 -13.69 2.14 -8.07
N ARG A 71 -12.42 2.14 -7.64
CA ARG A 71 -11.64 0.90 -7.49
C ARG A 71 -12.15 0.03 -6.34
N ILE A 72 -12.46 0.63 -5.20
CA ILE A 72 -13.08 -0.07 -4.06
C ILE A 72 -14.43 -0.65 -4.50
N ALA A 73 -15.23 0.08 -5.26
CA ALA A 73 -16.50 -0.41 -5.77
C ALA A 73 -16.29 -1.64 -6.67
N ILE A 74 -15.40 -1.57 -7.65
CA ILE A 74 -15.09 -2.70 -8.54
C ILE A 74 -14.55 -3.92 -7.75
N ILE A 75 -13.77 -3.70 -6.70
CA ILE A 75 -13.14 -4.78 -5.94
C ILE A 75 -14.10 -5.40 -4.92
N VAL A 76 -14.87 -4.57 -4.21
CA VAL A 76 -15.67 -4.97 -3.05
C VAL A 76 -17.11 -5.28 -3.43
N VAL A 77 -17.71 -4.54 -4.35
CA VAL A 77 -19.14 -4.67 -4.68
C VAL A 77 -19.48 -6.01 -5.32
N PRO A 78 -18.72 -6.56 -6.29
CA PRO A 78 -19.09 -7.85 -6.90
C PRO A 78 -19.06 -9.02 -5.90
N PRO A 79 -18.02 -9.19 -5.05
CA PRO A 79 -18.05 -10.22 -4.00
C PRO A 79 -19.19 -10.01 -3.00
N LEU A 80 -19.45 -8.76 -2.61
CA LEU A 80 -20.54 -8.42 -1.70
C LEU A 80 -21.89 -8.77 -2.34
N ALA A 81 -22.10 -8.44 -3.61
CA ALA A 81 -23.29 -8.79 -4.37
C ALA A 81 -23.45 -10.31 -4.47
N LEU A 82 -22.39 -11.06 -4.75
CA LEU A 82 -22.42 -12.53 -4.78
C LEU A 82 -22.72 -13.17 -3.41
N PHE A 83 -22.34 -12.49 -2.33
CA PHE A 83 -22.66 -12.90 -0.96
C PHE A 83 -24.13 -12.65 -0.61
N PHE A 84 -24.68 -11.49 -0.99
CA PHE A 84 -26.06 -11.10 -0.62
C PHE A 84 -27.15 -11.52 -1.61
N LEU A 85 -26.85 -11.67 -2.91
CA LEU A 85 -27.82 -12.08 -3.94
C LEU A 85 -28.61 -13.36 -3.58
N PRO A 86 -27.97 -14.45 -3.08
CA PRO A 86 -28.68 -15.67 -2.70
C PRO A 86 -29.54 -15.48 -1.46
N SER A 87 -29.10 -14.62 -0.53
CA SER A 87 -29.85 -14.27 0.68
C SER A 87 -31.10 -13.47 0.33
N GLY A 88 -31.02 -12.58 -0.67
CA GLY A 88 -32.18 -11.88 -1.22
C GLY A 88 -33.16 -12.83 -1.93
N LEU A 89 -32.66 -13.79 -2.71
CA LEU A 89 -33.50 -14.80 -3.39
C LEU A 89 -34.27 -15.69 -2.40
N ARG A 90 -33.76 -15.91 -1.19
CA ARG A 90 -34.46 -16.69 -0.14
C ARG A 90 -35.72 -16.02 0.40
N LEU A 91 -35.78 -14.68 0.37
CA LEU A 91 -37.00 -13.95 0.73
C LEU A 91 -38.14 -14.24 -0.27
N VAL A 92 -37.79 -14.58 -1.51
CA VAL A 92 -38.74 -14.89 -2.58
C VAL A 92 -39.04 -16.38 -2.65
N TRP A 93 -38.13 -17.26 -2.21
CA TRP A 93 -38.27 -18.72 -2.30
C TRP A 93 -37.90 -19.45 -0.99
N PRO A 94 -38.81 -19.49 0.00
CA PRO A 94 -38.53 -20.02 1.34
C PRO A 94 -38.31 -21.55 1.39
N ALA A 95 -38.66 -22.28 0.33
CA ALA A 95 -38.45 -23.73 0.25
C ALA A 95 -36.98 -24.15 0.13
N ALA A 96 -36.06 -23.20 -0.13
CA ALA A 96 -34.63 -23.46 -0.13
C ALA A 96 -34.09 -23.46 1.32
N GLY A 97 -33.91 -24.65 1.90
CA GLY A 97 -33.61 -24.87 3.32
C GLY A 97 -32.52 -23.99 3.95
N ALA A 98 -32.77 -23.59 5.20
CA ALA A 98 -31.91 -22.70 5.99
C ALA A 98 -30.45 -23.17 6.11
N SER A 99 -30.24 -24.48 6.22
CA SER A 99 -28.92 -25.12 6.40
C SER A 99 -27.93 -24.85 5.26
N ALA A 100 -28.40 -24.76 4.01
CA ALA A 100 -27.54 -24.49 2.86
C ALA A 100 -26.91 -23.07 2.88
N GLY A 101 -27.47 -22.15 3.66
CA GLY A 101 -27.01 -20.75 3.66
C GLY A 101 -25.83 -20.54 4.58
N MET A 102 -25.91 -21.13 5.77
CA MET A 102 -24.87 -21.03 6.77
C MET A 102 -23.56 -21.63 6.26
N MET A 103 -23.62 -22.80 5.61
CA MET A 103 -22.45 -23.43 4.98
C MET A 103 -21.84 -22.54 3.89
N ARG A 104 -22.68 -21.89 3.07
CA ARG A 104 -22.22 -20.99 2.00
C ARG A 104 -21.54 -19.73 2.56
N SER A 105 -22.08 -19.12 3.61
CA SER A 105 -21.48 -17.95 4.24
C SER A 105 -20.10 -18.26 4.84
N LEU A 106 -19.93 -19.44 5.44
CA LEU A 106 -18.65 -19.91 5.98
C LEU A 106 -17.57 -20.06 4.89
N LEU A 107 -17.95 -20.38 3.66
CA LEU A 107 -17.01 -20.51 2.53
C LEU A 107 -16.70 -19.16 1.87
N ILE A 108 -17.70 -18.29 1.71
CA ILE A 108 -17.52 -17.01 0.98
C ILE A 108 -16.79 -15.97 1.84
N ALA A 109 -17.03 -15.93 3.16
CA ALA A 109 -16.39 -14.96 4.04
C ALA A 109 -14.84 -14.98 3.99
N PRO A 110 -14.14 -16.12 4.17
CA PRO A 110 -12.68 -16.16 4.07
C PRO A 110 -12.18 -15.85 2.66
N LEU A 111 -12.93 -16.26 1.62
CA LEU A 111 -12.60 -15.91 0.23
C LEU A 111 -12.67 -14.40 0.02
N MET A 112 -13.72 -13.73 0.50
CA MET A 112 -13.82 -12.26 0.47
C MET A 112 -12.67 -11.59 1.21
N LEU A 113 -12.33 -12.07 2.41
CA LEU A 113 -11.23 -11.51 3.18
C LEU A 113 -9.90 -11.66 2.43
N ALA A 114 -9.64 -12.83 1.85
CA ALA A 114 -8.45 -13.09 1.04
C ALA A 114 -8.41 -12.20 -0.21
N THR A 115 -9.52 -12.06 -0.93
CA THR A 115 -9.63 -11.19 -2.11
C THR A 115 -9.37 -9.73 -1.75
N VAL A 116 -10.00 -9.20 -0.70
CA VAL A 116 -9.76 -7.83 -0.22
C VAL A 116 -8.29 -7.65 0.17
N TRP A 117 -7.71 -8.58 0.92
CA TRP A 117 -6.31 -8.51 1.35
C TRP A 117 -5.33 -8.53 0.17
N MET A 118 -5.59 -9.37 -0.83
CA MET A 118 -4.75 -9.50 -2.03
C MET A 118 -4.87 -8.31 -2.98
N LEU A 119 -6.04 -7.66 -3.04
CA LEU A 119 -6.31 -6.51 -3.91
C LEU A 119 -6.00 -5.16 -3.24
N MET A 120 -5.82 -5.12 -1.93
CA MET A 120 -5.50 -3.90 -1.18
C MET A 120 -4.25 -3.16 -1.71
N PRO A 121 -3.14 -3.81 -2.12
CA PRO A 121 -1.98 -3.12 -2.71
C PRO A 121 -2.29 -2.36 -4.00
N TRP A 122 -3.35 -2.75 -4.73
CA TRP A 122 -3.78 -2.11 -5.99
C TRP A 122 -4.61 -0.84 -5.75
N ILE A 123 -5.09 -0.65 -4.53
CA ILE A 123 -5.82 0.56 -4.15
C ILE A 123 -4.84 1.74 -4.00
N ALA A 124 -3.58 1.48 -3.62
CA ALA A 124 -2.56 2.53 -3.48
C ALA A 124 -2.14 3.09 -4.85
N ASN A 125 -2.40 4.37 -5.09
CA ASN A 125 -1.90 5.06 -6.27
C ASN A 125 -0.39 5.30 -6.18
N ASP A 126 0.30 5.32 -7.33
CA ASP A 126 1.74 5.63 -7.41
C ASP A 126 2.08 6.99 -6.77
N ARG A 127 1.16 7.95 -6.83
CA ARG A 127 1.31 9.24 -6.13
C ARG A 127 1.40 9.05 -4.61
N GLN A 128 0.53 8.24 -4.02
CA GLN A 128 0.55 7.97 -2.57
C GLN A 128 1.84 7.26 -2.17
N ARG A 129 2.28 6.29 -2.98
CA ARG A 129 3.54 5.58 -2.75
C ARG A 129 4.72 6.54 -2.73
N ARG A 130 4.74 7.54 -3.62
CA ARG A 130 5.76 8.60 -3.63
C ARG A 130 5.68 9.51 -2.39
N VAL A 131 4.48 9.94 -1.99
CA VAL A 131 4.30 10.75 -0.76
C VAL A 131 4.80 10.00 0.47
N ILE A 132 4.46 8.71 0.58
CA ILE A 132 4.89 7.85 1.68
C ILE A 132 6.40 7.67 1.68
N ALA A 133 6.99 7.34 0.53
CA ALA A 133 8.42 7.14 0.40
C ALA A 133 9.21 8.43 0.73
N ARG A 134 8.69 9.58 0.28
CA ARG A 134 9.28 10.90 0.55
C ARG A 134 9.19 11.28 2.03
N ALA A 135 8.03 11.10 2.67
CA ALA A 135 7.87 11.36 4.09
C ALA A 135 8.79 10.47 4.94
N ALA A 136 8.91 9.18 4.57
CA ALA A 136 9.84 8.27 5.24
C ALA A 136 11.31 8.69 5.06
N SER A 137 11.72 9.08 3.85
CA SER A 137 13.10 9.50 3.57
C SER A 137 13.47 10.82 4.24
N GLN A 138 12.54 11.76 4.32
CA GLN A 138 12.68 12.99 5.11
C GLN A 138 12.85 12.69 6.60
N ALA A 139 12.16 11.68 7.12
CA ALA A 139 12.34 11.21 8.50
C ALA A 139 13.63 10.40 8.72
N GLY A 140 14.48 10.24 7.70
CA GLY A 140 15.74 9.51 7.80
C GLY A 140 15.60 8.00 7.65
N TYR A 141 14.54 7.51 7.01
CA TYR A 141 14.33 6.09 6.73
C TYR A 141 14.11 5.83 5.24
N CYS A 142 14.61 4.72 4.72
CA CYS A 142 14.46 4.39 3.32
C CYS A 142 12.98 4.17 2.95
N GLY A 143 12.47 4.92 1.97
CA GLY A 143 11.10 4.76 1.46
C GLY A 143 10.81 3.41 0.78
N SER A 144 11.85 2.61 0.52
CA SER A 144 11.79 1.30 -0.16
C SER A 144 11.83 0.11 0.80
N CYS A 145 12.78 0.06 1.74
CA CYS A 145 12.92 -1.05 2.69
C CYS A 145 12.68 -0.68 4.15
N GLY A 146 12.55 0.61 4.48
CA GLY A 146 12.31 1.10 5.84
C GLY A 146 13.55 1.08 6.73
N TYR A 147 14.72 0.75 6.19
CA TYR A 147 15.98 0.79 6.91
C TYR A 147 16.41 2.23 7.22
N SER A 148 17.12 2.44 8.32
CA SER A 148 17.63 3.77 8.69
C SER A 148 18.64 4.28 7.65
N LEU A 149 18.51 5.56 7.29
CA LEU A 149 19.48 6.27 6.45
C LEU A 149 20.50 7.05 7.31
N ALA A 150 20.54 6.83 8.61
CA ALA A 150 21.56 7.42 9.49
C ALA A 150 22.94 6.88 9.08
N GLY A 151 23.88 7.78 8.79
CA GLY A 151 25.22 7.40 8.32
C GLY A 151 25.27 6.85 6.89
N ALA A 152 24.16 6.90 6.14
CA ALA A 152 24.15 6.54 4.73
C ALA A 152 25.14 7.41 3.94
N ALA A 153 25.86 6.79 3.01
CA ALA A 153 26.74 7.52 2.10
C ALA A 153 25.93 8.53 1.28
N GLU A 154 26.45 9.74 1.19
CA GLU A 154 25.87 10.82 0.40
C GLU A 154 26.61 10.90 -0.93
N ASN A 155 25.86 10.82 -2.04
CA ASN A 155 26.40 10.95 -3.39
C ASN A 155 25.49 11.89 -4.17
N ASP A 156 26.03 12.97 -4.73
CA ASP A 156 25.30 14.00 -5.46
C ASP A 156 24.07 14.57 -4.71
N GLY A 157 24.20 14.78 -3.39
CA GLY A 157 23.11 15.30 -2.53
C GLY A 157 21.99 14.27 -2.25
N ARG A 158 22.20 13.01 -2.61
CA ARG A 158 21.28 11.89 -2.35
C ARG A 158 21.87 10.93 -1.33
N ARG A 159 21.03 10.44 -0.42
CA ARG A 159 21.38 9.36 0.51
C ARG A 159 21.11 8.01 -0.16
N LEU A 160 22.12 7.15 -0.16
CA LEU A 160 22.02 5.79 -0.66
C LEU A 160 21.73 4.83 0.50
N CYS A 161 20.62 4.09 0.39
CA CYS A 161 20.32 3.02 1.35
C CYS A 161 21.36 1.90 1.24
N SER A 162 22.01 1.55 2.35
CA SER A 162 22.99 0.46 2.40
C SER A 162 22.39 -0.91 2.10
N GLU A 163 21.10 -1.12 2.43
CA GLU A 163 20.44 -2.42 2.29
C GLU A 163 19.93 -2.68 0.87
N CYS A 164 19.11 -1.76 0.35
CA CYS A 164 18.40 -1.97 -0.92
C CYS A 164 18.96 -1.15 -2.08
N GLY A 165 19.97 -0.30 -1.83
CA GLY A 165 20.59 0.56 -2.83
C GLY A 165 19.72 1.72 -3.33
N ALA A 166 18.50 1.90 -2.82
CA ALA A 166 17.61 3.00 -3.22
C ALA A 166 18.20 4.36 -2.84
N SER A 167 18.00 5.35 -3.70
CA SER A 167 18.51 6.71 -3.50
C SER A 167 17.39 7.70 -3.21
N TRP A 168 17.59 8.55 -2.22
CA TRP A 168 16.62 9.56 -1.80
C TRP A 168 17.30 10.92 -1.63
N ASN A 169 16.69 11.97 -2.18
CA ASN A 169 17.12 13.34 -1.99
C ASN A 169 17.03 13.70 -0.50
N ARG A 170 18.01 14.44 0.02
CA ARG A 170 17.79 15.18 1.26
C ARG A 170 16.70 16.20 0.97
N GLY A 171 15.52 16.01 1.55
CA GLY A 171 14.58 17.13 1.68
C GLY A 171 15.28 18.30 2.37
N PRO A 172 14.91 19.54 2.07
CA PRO A 172 15.44 20.69 2.79
C PRO A 172 15.25 20.49 4.30
N PRO A 173 16.28 20.73 5.12
CA PRO A 173 16.15 20.62 6.57
C PRO A 173 15.17 21.68 7.06
N GLY A 174 13.96 21.28 7.46
CA GLY A 174 12.95 22.18 8.04
C GLY A 174 11.55 22.10 7.43
N ASP A 175 11.37 21.47 6.26
CA ASP A 175 10.05 21.27 5.65
C ASP A 175 9.36 20.02 6.24
N PHE A 176 9.17 20.03 7.56
CA PHE A 176 8.35 19.05 8.28
C PHE A 176 7.02 19.67 8.68
N PHE A 177 6.14 19.90 7.71
CA PHE A 177 4.74 20.25 7.96
C PHE A 177 3.85 19.44 7.04
#